data_AF-A0A3C1L049-F1
#
_entry.id   AF-A0A3C1L049-F1
#
_cell.length_a   1.000
_cell.length_b   1.000
_cell.length_c   1.000
_cell.angle_alpha   90.00
_cell.angle_beta   90.00
_cell.angle_gamma   90.00
#
_symmetry.space_group_name_H-M   'P 1'
#
loop_
_entity.id
_entity.type
_entity.pdbx_description
1 polymer ?
#
loop_
_entity_poly.entity_id
_entity_poly.type
_entity_poly.pdbx_seq_one_letter_code
_entity_poly.pdbx_strand_id
1 'polypeptide(L)'
;MRALTFWVSATLCFAVLSACSTPPPEPYIPCLSDQQCPKGRCLDGLCVNDDAAGNPSDSIAGSDATSEGCLTAEDCPTLDTPCLVSVCDLGVCSLAPLPNEVTCTTQSICPAAGICKAGNCLPNGAACDDNNPCTADQCTGTGCKHVNFPSGTFCQTDELSCSAGVCELGECKGSVVAEFCKIAKACYLSGD
;
A
#
# COMPACT_ATOMS: atom_id res chain seq x y z
N MET A 1 30.16 45.06 81.77
CA MET A 1 29.71 45.80 80.57
C MET A 1 28.90 44.84 79.71
N ARG A 2 27.76 45.31 79.21
CA ARG A 2 26.64 44.53 78.69
C ARG A 2 26.94 43.90 77.33
N ALA A 3 26.46 42.68 77.10
CA ALA A 3 26.03 42.23 75.78
C ALA A 3 24.76 41.39 75.98
N LEU A 4 23.62 41.93 75.52
CA LEU A 4 22.31 41.29 75.61
C LEU A 4 22.20 40.16 74.58
N THR A 5 21.76 39.01 75.06
CA THR A 5 21.11 37.93 74.33
C THR A 5 19.77 38.39 73.74
N PHE A 6 19.50 38.06 72.47
CA PHE A 6 18.15 37.94 71.94
C PHE A 6 17.99 36.61 71.20
N TRP A 7 17.22 35.71 71.82
CA TRP A 7 16.61 34.55 71.20
C TRP A 7 15.36 35.00 70.45
N VAL A 8 15.20 34.57 69.20
CA VAL A 8 13.88 34.41 68.58
C VAL A 8 13.88 33.08 67.83
N SER A 9 13.25 32.08 68.44
CA SER A 9 12.82 30.85 67.76
C SER A 9 11.41 31.06 67.23
N ALA A 10 11.17 30.78 65.96
CA ALA A 10 9.86 30.37 65.46
C ALA A 10 9.99 29.73 64.06
N THR A 11 10.25 28.43 64.11
CA THR A 11 9.70 27.38 63.24
C THR A 11 8.54 27.83 62.33
N LEU A 12 8.77 27.97 61.03
CA LEU A 12 7.76 27.74 59.98
C LEU A 12 8.40 27.91 58.59
N CYS A 13 8.98 26.82 58.04
CA CYS A 13 8.86 26.44 56.63
C CYS A 13 9.59 25.11 56.38
N PHE A 14 9.02 24.02 56.91
CA PHE A 14 9.24 22.68 56.36
C PHE A 14 8.02 22.36 55.48
N ALA A 15 8.22 22.51 54.17
CA ALA A 15 7.41 22.11 53.01
C ALA A 15 7.72 23.19 51.97
N VAL A 16 8.60 22.95 50.99
CA VAL A 16 8.32 22.11 49.84
C VAL A 16 9.62 21.46 49.36
N LEU A 17 9.77 20.16 49.62
CA LEU A 17 10.52 19.29 48.72
C LEU A 17 9.78 19.26 47.37
N SER A 18 10.55 19.21 46.28
CA SER A 18 10.18 18.51 45.04
C SER A 18 9.35 19.24 43.98
N ALA A 19 9.92 20.27 43.32
CA ALA A 19 9.38 20.73 42.01
C ALA A 19 10.35 21.43 41.04
N CYS A 20 11.68 21.32 41.18
CA CYS A 20 12.62 21.87 40.19
C CYS A 20 13.36 20.75 39.45
N SER A 21 12.64 19.99 38.64
CA SER A 21 13.22 19.05 37.67
C SER A 21 12.42 19.01 36.37
N THR A 22 11.85 20.13 35.94
CA THR A 22 11.48 20.30 34.53
C THR A 22 12.49 21.26 33.91
N PRO A 23 13.25 20.86 32.87
CA PRO A 23 14.02 21.83 32.11
C PRO A 23 13.06 22.94 31.62
N PRO A 24 13.49 24.21 31.60
CA PRO A 24 12.67 25.26 31.01
C PRO A 24 12.30 24.87 29.57
N PRO A 25 11.08 25.14 29.09
CA PRO A 25 10.77 25.01 27.67
C PRO A 25 11.82 25.81 26.90
N GLU A 26 12.31 25.25 25.79
CA GLU A 26 13.47 25.75 25.04
C GLU A 26 13.47 27.28 24.88
N PRO A 27 14.65 27.93 24.90
CA PRO A 27 14.72 29.38 24.83
C PRO A 27 14.25 29.84 23.45
N TYR A 28 13.03 30.37 23.38
CA TYR A 28 12.54 31.10 22.22
C TYR A 28 13.54 32.23 21.90
N ILE A 29 14.25 32.12 20.78
CA ILE A 29 15.21 33.13 20.33
C ILE A 29 14.44 34.20 19.56
N PRO A 30 14.34 35.45 20.06
CA PRO A 30 13.69 36.52 19.35
C PRO A 30 14.56 37.02 18.19
N CYS A 31 13.92 37.50 17.13
CA CYS A 31 14.60 37.99 15.93
C CYS A 31 13.85 39.16 15.29
N LEU A 32 14.54 39.91 14.44
CA LEU A 32 13.98 40.94 13.55
C LEU A 32 14.22 40.62 12.06
N SER A 33 15.06 39.62 11.78
CA SER A 33 15.47 39.18 10.44
C SER A 33 16.11 37.79 10.47
N ASP A 34 16.13 37.10 9.33
CA ASP A 34 16.62 35.71 9.18
C ASP A 34 18.10 35.53 9.59
N GLN A 35 18.94 36.57 9.45
CA GLN A 35 20.37 36.50 9.80
C GLN A 35 20.64 36.28 11.31
N GLN A 36 19.63 36.46 12.15
CA GLN A 36 19.72 36.29 13.60
C GLN A 36 19.36 34.86 14.05
N CYS A 37 18.91 34.00 13.14
CA CYS A 37 18.48 32.64 13.41
C CYS A 37 19.54 31.64 12.93
N PRO A 38 20.23 30.90 13.82
CA PRO A 38 21.36 30.04 13.44
C PRO A 38 21.00 28.83 12.55
N LYS A 39 19.72 28.42 12.54
CA LYS A 39 19.23 27.20 11.88
C LYS A 39 17.87 27.38 11.18
N GLY A 40 17.53 28.60 10.79
CA GLY A 40 16.28 28.86 10.08
C GLY A 40 16.00 30.34 9.91
N ARG A 41 14.73 30.74 10.04
CA ARG A 41 14.26 32.08 9.68
C ARG A 41 13.42 32.76 10.76
N CYS A 42 13.22 34.06 10.58
CA CYS A 42 12.45 34.87 11.52
C CYS A 42 10.98 34.93 11.12
N LEU A 43 10.10 34.35 11.95
CA LEU A 43 8.66 34.39 11.77
C LEU A 43 8.01 35.04 12.99
N ASP A 44 7.22 36.10 12.79
CA ASP A 44 6.51 36.83 13.85
C ASP A 44 7.38 37.20 15.07
N GLY A 45 8.66 37.51 14.82
CA GLY A 45 9.61 37.95 15.84
C GLY A 45 10.31 36.82 16.60
N LEU A 46 10.14 35.57 16.17
CA LEU A 46 10.77 34.37 16.75
C LEU A 46 11.50 33.55 15.70
N CYS A 47 12.65 32.98 16.08
CA CYS A 47 13.37 32.06 15.22
C CYS A 47 12.66 30.71 15.17
N VAL A 48 12.30 30.29 13.95
CA VAL A 48 11.85 28.93 13.64
C VAL A 48 12.99 28.21 12.92
N ASN A 49 13.15 26.92 13.18
CA ASN A 49 14.10 26.11 12.41
C ASN A 49 13.49 25.84 11.03
N ASP A 50 14.31 25.91 9.99
CA ASP A 50 13.91 25.43 8.66
C ASP A 50 14.48 24.02 8.49
N ASP A 51 13.73 23.15 7.81
CA ASP A 51 14.25 21.82 7.44
C ASP A 51 15.42 21.98 6.44
N ALA A 52 16.15 20.90 6.14
CA ALA A 52 17.32 20.94 5.25
C ALA A 52 17.03 21.52 3.84
N ALA A 53 15.76 21.69 3.49
CA ALA A 53 15.25 22.32 2.27
C ALA A 53 14.94 23.84 2.39
N GLY A 54 15.05 24.46 3.58
CA GLY A 54 14.84 25.90 3.78
C GLY A 54 13.37 26.34 3.85
N ASN A 55 12.46 25.41 4.18
CA ASN A 55 11.03 25.70 4.37
C ASN A 55 10.76 25.89 5.87
N PRO A 56 9.92 26.87 6.29
CA PRO A 56 9.44 26.91 7.67
C PRO A 56 8.89 25.54 8.04
N SER A 57 9.32 24.99 9.18
CA SER A 57 8.66 23.83 9.76
C SER A 57 7.23 24.24 10.14
N ASP A 58 6.32 24.11 9.19
CA ASP A 58 4.89 24.39 9.33
C ASP A 58 4.35 23.43 10.39
N SER A 59 4.09 23.95 11.58
CA SER A 59 3.19 23.32 12.52
C SER A 59 1.77 23.41 11.95
N ILE A 60 1.44 22.43 11.09
CA ILE A 60 0.15 22.07 10.45
C ILE A 60 0.18 22.25 8.92
N ALA A 61 0.75 21.27 8.20
CA ALA A 61 0.04 20.43 7.21
C ALA A 61 1.04 19.75 6.26
N GLY A 62 1.19 18.43 6.42
CA GLY A 62 1.61 17.52 5.37
C GLY A 62 3.11 17.51 5.07
N SER A 63 3.69 16.31 5.15
CA SER A 63 5.02 15.95 4.66
C SER A 63 6.23 16.48 5.43
N ASP A 64 6.36 16.11 6.70
CA ASP A 64 7.70 15.74 7.18
C ASP A 64 7.64 14.69 8.29
N ALA A 65 8.17 13.51 7.99
CA ALA A 65 8.35 12.43 8.95
C ALA A 65 9.53 12.80 9.88
N THR A 66 9.33 13.77 10.76
CA THR A 66 10.29 14.07 11.83
C THR A 66 9.92 13.25 13.07
N SER A 67 10.53 12.06 13.17
CA SER A 67 10.81 11.36 14.43
C SER A 67 9.66 10.94 15.39
N GLU A 68 8.39 11.26 15.16
CA GLU A 68 7.30 10.97 16.13
C GLU A 68 6.07 10.25 15.53
N GLY A 69 6.18 9.68 14.32
CA GLY A 69 5.15 8.80 13.78
C GLY A 69 4.32 9.38 12.62
N CYS A 70 3.13 8.82 12.39
CA CYS A 70 2.19 9.21 11.31
C CYS A 70 0.86 9.75 11.88
N LEU A 71 0.14 10.58 11.12
CA LEU A 71 -1.22 11.00 11.47
C LEU A 71 -2.26 10.40 10.51
N THR A 72 -1.91 10.25 9.23
CA THR A 72 -2.71 9.57 8.21
C THR A 72 -1.86 8.55 7.45
N ALA A 73 -2.53 7.71 6.64
CA ALA A 73 -1.86 6.76 5.77
C ALA A 73 -0.96 7.42 4.71
N GLU A 74 -1.21 8.68 4.37
CA GLU A 74 -0.44 9.45 3.37
C GLU A 74 0.91 9.91 3.93
N ASP A 75 1.03 10.02 5.26
CA ASP A 75 2.29 10.30 5.94
C ASP A 75 3.24 9.08 5.91
N CYS A 76 2.71 7.89 5.58
CA CYS A 76 3.51 6.67 5.54
C CYS A 76 4.17 6.48 4.16
N PRO A 77 5.42 5.98 4.12
CA PRO A 77 6.08 5.66 2.87
C PRO A 77 5.23 4.71 2.02
N THR A 78 5.10 5.01 0.74
CA THR A 78 4.49 4.09 -0.22
C THR A 78 5.50 2.98 -0.52
N LEU A 79 5.20 1.76 -0.12
CA LEU A 79 5.97 0.59 -0.53
C LEU A 79 5.37 0.03 -1.82
N ASP A 80 6.24 -0.41 -2.73
CA ASP A 80 5.86 -1.05 -3.99
C ASP A 80 5.41 -2.50 -3.76
N THR A 81 4.34 -2.64 -2.98
CA THR A 81 3.75 -3.90 -2.56
C THR A 81 2.32 -3.96 -3.09
N PRO A 82 2.04 -4.72 -4.17
CA PRO A 82 0.79 -4.59 -4.92
C PRO A 82 -0.45 -5.16 -4.20
N CYS A 83 -0.28 -5.79 -3.03
CA CYS A 83 -1.38 -6.30 -2.20
C CYS A 83 -1.33 -5.84 -0.74
N LEU A 84 -0.48 -4.86 -0.44
CA LEU A 84 -0.41 -4.23 0.87
C LEU A 84 -0.60 -2.73 0.69
N VAL A 85 -1.24 -2.10 1.66
CA VAL A 85 -1.33 -0.65 1.75
C VAL A 85 -0.70 -0.19 3.05
N SER A 86 -0.08 0.99 3.00
CA SER A 86 0.41 1.65 4.20
C SER A 86 -0.79 2.14 5.01
N VAL A 87 -0.80 1.81 6.29
CA VAL A 87 -1.79 2.30 7.24
C VAL A 87 -1.07 2.97 8.41
N CYS A 88 -1.66 4.04 8.90
CA CYS A 88 -1.23 4.67 10.13
C CYS A 88 -2.09 4.16 11.29
N ASP A 89 -1.48 3.46 12.24
CA ASP A 89 -2.15 2.98 13.44
C ASP A 89 -1.42 3.51 14.68
N LEU A 90 -2.11 4.33 15.48
CA LEU A 90 -1.61 4.94 16.71
C LEU A 90 -0.24 5.63 16.57
N GLY A 91 -0.05 6.37 15.47
CA GLY A 91 1.23 7.04 15.21
C GLY A 91 2.28 6.14 14.56
N VAL A 92 1.98 4.87 14.30
CA VAL A 92 2.95 3.93 13.72
C VAL A 92 2.51 3.49 12.33
N CYS A 93 3.40 3.67 11.35
CA CYS A 93 3.19 3.12 10.02
C CYS A 93 3.32 1.60 10.05
N SER A 94 2.31 0.93 9.51
CA SER A 94 2.33 -0.52 9.30
C SER A 94 1.73 -0.87 7.94
N LEU A 95 1.89 -2.12 7.52
CA LEU A 95 1.31 -2.63 6.28
C LEU A 95 0.06 -3.43 6.61
N ALA A 96 -1.04 -3.13 5.92
CA ALA A 96 -2.27 -3.90 5.98
C ALA A 96 -2.56 -4.58 4.63
N PRO A 97 -3.10 -5.81 4.63
CA PRO A 97 -3.49 -6.48 3.40
C PRO A 97 -4.67 -5.78 2.73
N LEU A 98 -4.60 -5.64 1.40
CA LEU A 98 -5.77 -5.30 0.61
C LEU A 98 -6.83 -6.42 0.70
N PRO A 99 -8.12 -6.10 0.46
CA PRO A 99 -9.16 -7.11 0.36
C PRO A 99 -8.80 -8.20 -0.65
N ASN A 100 -9.32 -9.41 -0.40
CA ASN A 100 -9.14 -10.50 -1.36
C ASN A 100 -9.79 -10.12 -2.71
N GLU A 101 -9.27 -10.66 -3.80
CA GLU A 101 -9.76 -10.46 -5.18
C GLU A 101 -9.49 -9.06 -5.78
N VAL A 102 -8.88 -8.15 -5.02
CA VAL A 102 -8.35 -6.90 -5.59
C VAL A 102 -7.28 -7.24 -6.63
N THR A 103 -7.38 -6.62 -7.80
CA THR A 103 -6.42 -6.83 -8.88
C THR A 103 -5.06 -6.24 -8.50
N CYS A 104 -4.01 -6.97 -8.83
CA CYS A 104 -2.63 -6.59 -8.55
C CYS A 104 -1.75 -6.97 -9.75
N THR A 105 -0.52 -6.46 -9.83
CA THR A 105 0.43 -6.87 -10.87
C THR A 105 1.52 -7.72 -10.24
N THR A 106 1.66 -8.96 -10.69
CA THR A 106 2.75 -9.83 -10.23
C THR A 106 4.06 -9.35 -10.86
N GLN A 107 5.11 -9.13 -10.05
CA GLN A 107 6.47 -8.83 -10.53
C GLN A 107 7.19 -10.09 -11.06
N SER A 108 6.54 -10.84 -11.96
CA SER A 108 7.04 -12.12 -12.49
C SER A 108 7.26 -12.06 -14.00
N ILE A 109 7.96 -13.08 -14.54
CA ILE A 109 8.21 -13.31 -15.98
C ILE A 109 6.90 -13.35 -16.78
N CYS A 110 5.80 -13.75 -16.13
CA CYS A 110 4.45 -13.50 -16.62
C CYS A 110 3.90 -12.35 -15.78
N PRO A 111 3.90 -11.09 -16.26
CA PRO A 111 3.19 -10.01 -15.62
C PRO A 111 1.69 -10.27 -15.75
N ALA A 112 1.19 -11.19 -14.92
CA ALA A 112 -0.21 -11.46 -14.82
C ALA A 112 -0.89 -10.39 -14.01
N ALA A 113 -2.09 -10.03 -14.46
CA ALA A 113 -3.10 -9.63 -13.50
C ALA A 113 -3.10 -10.71 -12.41
N GLY A 114 -2.82 -10.30 -11.18
CA GLY A 114 -2.96 -11.13 -10.01
C GLY A 114 -4.21 -10.73 -9.27
N ILE A 115 -4.55 -11.53 -8.28
CA ILE A 115 -5.53 -11.19 -7.26
C ILE A 115 -4.85 -11.23 -5.89
N CYS A 116 -5.18 -10.27 -5.04
CA CYS A 116 -4.75 -10.29 -3.67
C CYS A 116 -5.41 -11.43 -2.91
N LYS A 117 -4.60 -12.21 -2.19
CA LYS A 117 -5.06 -13.25 -1.28
C LYS A 117 -4.21 -13.22 -0.03
N ALA A 118 -4.81 -12.84 1.09
CA ALA A 118 -4.10 -12.69 2.37
C ALA A 118 -2.82 -11.84 2.25
N GLY A 119 -2.91 -10.67 1.61
CA GLY A 119 -1.78 -9.73 1.44
C GLY A 119 -0.75 -10.12 0.37
N ASN A 120 -0.92 -11.24 -0.32
CA ASN A 120 -0.03 -11.68 -1.39
C ASN A 120 -0.71 -11.51 -2.76
N CYS A 121 0.04 -11.00 -3.75
CA CYS A 121 -0.42 -10.96 -5.13
C CYS A 121 -0.19 -12.31 -5.79
N LEU A 122 -1.27 -13.09 -5.98
CA LEU A 122 -1.21 -14.38 -6.64
C LEU A 122 -1.64 -14.23 -8.10
N PRO A 123 -0.94 -14.84 -9.07
CA PRO A 123 -1.33 -14.78 -10.48
C PRO A 123 -2.75 -15.32 -10.66
N ASN A 124 -3.60 -14.61 -11.42
CA ASN A 124 -4.97 -15.04 -11.69
C ASN A 124 -5.10 -15.92 -12.94
N GLY A 125 -3.98 -16.24 -13.59
CA GLY A 125 -3.89 -17.05 -14.82
C GLY A 125 -4.11 -16.27 -16.12
N ALA A 126 -4.76 -15.10 -16.08
CA ALA A 126 -5.21 -14.38 -17.29
C ALA A 126 -4.08 -13.94 -18.24
N ALA A 127 -2.88 -13.61 -17.74
CA ALA A 127 -1.78 -13.29 -18.66
C ALA A 127 -1.10 -14.50 -19.29
N CYS A 128 -1.45 -15.70 -18.86
CA CYS A 128 -1.05 -16.94 -19.53
C CYS A 128 -2.22 -17.58 -20.27
N ASP A 129 -3.35 -16.90 -20.45
CA ASP A 129 -4.48 -17.41 -21.20
C ASP A 129 -4.16 -17.39 -22.70
N ASP A 130 -4.05 -18.56 -23.33
CA ASP A 130 -3.87 -18.68 -24.78
C ASP A 130 -5.19 -18.68 -25.57
N ASN A 131 -6.31 -18.43 -24.87
CA ASN A 131 -7.68 -18.49 -25.37
C ASN A 131 -8.05 -19.85 -25.98
N ASN A 132 -7.33 -20.92 -25.62
CA ASN A 132 -7.62 -22.25 -26.09
C ASN A 132 -8.39 -23.02 -25.00
N PRO A 133 -9.66 -23.36 -25.24
CA PRO A 133 -10.47 -24.09 -24.24
C PRO A 133 -9.99 -25.52 -23.99
N CYS A 134 -9.02 -26.00 -24.77
CA CYS A 134 -8.41 -27.32 -24.64
C CYS A 134 -7.06 -27.33 -23.91
N THR A 135 -6.64 -26.19 -23.33
CA THR A 135 -5.44 -26.07 -22.51
C THR A 135 -5.80 -25.60 -21.10
N ALA A 136 -5.01 -26.05 -20.13
CA ALA A 136 -4.97 -25.50 -18.80
C ALA A 136 -3.74 -24.60 -18.68
N ASP A 137 -3.98 -23.31 -18.46
CA ASP A 137 -2.93 -22.31 -18.43
C ASP A 137 -2.33 -22.17 -17.04
N GLN A 138 -1.01 -22.27 -16.97
CA GLN A 138 -0.26 -22.19 -15.73
C GLN A 138 0.88 -21.20 -15.89
N CYS A 139 0.79 -20.12 -15.11
CA CYS A 139 1.92 -19.25 -14.87
C CYS A 139 2.89 -19.93 -13.88
N THR A 140 4.05 -20.32 -14.37
CA THR A 140 5.13 -20.88 -13.54
C THR A 140 6.26 -19.86 -13.36
N GLY A 141 7.16 -20.08 -12.40
CA GLY A 141 8.35 -19.24 -12.23
C GLY A 141 9.30 -19.22 -13.44
N THR A 142 9.08 -20.10 -14.43
CA THR A 142 9.84 -20.19 -15.69
C THR A 142 9.08 -19.61 -16.90
N GLY A 143 7.84 -19.14 -16.73
CA GLY A 143 7.00 -18.63 -17.81
C GLY A 143 5.62 -19.29 -17.89
N CYS A 144 4.86 -18.96 -18.94
CA CYS A 144 3.56 -19.56 -19.21
C CYS A 144 3.72 -20.99 -19.74
N LYS A 145 2.89 -21.88 -19.21
CA LYS A 145 2.79 -23.27 -19.66
C LYS A 145 1.32 -23.56 -19.95
N HIS A 146 1.06 -24.02 -21.17
CA HIS A 146 -0.27 -24.45 -21.62
C HIS A 146 -0.27 -25.97 -21.65
N VAL A 147 -1.11 -26.60 -20.84
CA VAL A 147 -1.16 -28.07 -20.73
C VAL A 147 -2.44 -28.58 -21.36
N ASN A 148 -2.31 -29.37 -22.43
CA ASN A 148 -3.46 -29.95 -23.11
C ASN A 148 -4.32 -30.79 -22.16
N PHE A 149 -5.64 -30.60 -22.23
CA PHE A 149 -6.59 -31.51 -21.63
C PHE A 149 -6.57 -32.89 -22.33
N PRO A 150 -7.05 -33.94 -21.65
CA PRO A 150 -7.21 -35.26 -22.24
C PRO A 150 -8.07 -35.22 -23.52
N SER A 151 -7.77 -36.12 -24.45
CA SER A 151 -8.60 -36.27 -25.64
C SER A 151 -10.04 -36.65 -25.27
N GLY A 152 -11.02 -36.02 -25.93
CA GLY A 152 -12.44 -36.22 -25.63
C GLY A 152 -13.01 -35.30 -24.55
N THR A 153 -12.19 -34.48 -23.89
CA THR A 153 -12.70 -33.44 -22.99
C THR A 153 -13.58 -32.46 -23.77
N PHE A 154 -14.77 -32.18 -23.26
CA PHE A 154 -15.68 -31.21 -23.87
C PHE A 154 -15.04 -29.82 -23.93
N CYS A 155 -15.20 -29.15 -25.07
CA CYS A 155 -14.79 -27.77 -25.26
C CYS A 155 -15.84 -27.01 -26.09
N GLN A 156 -15.94 -25.71 -25.85
CA GLN A 156 -16.76 -24.83 -26.66
C GLN A 156 -15.88 -24.26 -27.78
N THR A 157 -16.31 -24.34 -29.04
CA THR A 157 -15.51 -23.83 -30.17
C THR A 157 -15.57 -22.31 -30.28
N ASP A 158 -16.62 -21.70 -29.73
CA ASP A 158 -16.92 -20.28 -29.76
C ASP A 158 -18.02 -19.96 -28.73
N GLU A 159 -18.43 -18.70 -28.59
CA GLU A 159 -19.45 -18.27 -27.62
C GLU A 159 -20.90 -18.67 -27.99
N LEU A 160 -21.12 -19.39 -29.09
CA LEU A 160 -22.44 -19.83 -29.51
C LEU A 160 -22.80 -21.16 -28.86
N SER A 161 -24.06 -21.29 -28.45
CA SER A 161 -24.59 -22.54 -27.90
C SER A 161 -24.90 -23.61 -28.95
N CYS A 162 -24.82 -23.27 -30.25
CA CYS A 162 -25.13 -24.18 -31.35
C CYS A 162 -23.92 -24.94 -31.92
N SER A 163 -22.72 -24.66 -31.40
CA SER A 163 -21.47 -25.31 -31.75
C SER A 163 -20.81 -25.88 -30.49
N ALA A 164 -20.20 -27.05 -30.62
CA ALA A 164 -19.44 -27.67 -29.54
C ALA A 164 -18.42 -28.65 -30.09
N GLY A 165 -17.42 -28.99 -29.30
CA GLY A 165 -16.37 -29.90 -29.70
C GLY A 165 -15.80 -30.73 -28.57
N VAL A 166 -14.77 -31.47 -28.95
CA VAL A 166 -13.93 -32.23 -28.04
C VAL A 166 -12.46 -31.88 -28.28
N CYS A 167 -11.67 -31.92 -27.24
CA CYS A 167 -10.24 -31.70 -27.34
C CYS A 167 -9.56 -32.87 -28.03
N GLU A 168 -8.74 -32.58 -29.04
CA GLU A 168 -7.85 -33.53 -29.70
C GLU A 168 -6.49 -32.88 -29.93
N LEU A 169 -5.42 -33.49 -29.40
CA LEU A 169 -4.05 -32.97 -29.49
C LEU A 169 -3.89 -31.50 -29.02
N GLY A 170 -4.75 -31.04 -28.11
CA GLY A 170 -4.73 -29.67 -27.59
C GLY A 170 -5.54 -28.68 -28.40
N GLU A 171 -6.26 -29.10 -29.45
CA GLU A 171 -7.15 -28.24 -30.21
C GLU A 171 -8.61 -28.63 -29.96
N CYS A 172 -9.51 -27.65 -29.88
CA CYS A 172 -10.94 -27.93 -29.83
C CYS A 172 -11.44 -28.31 -31.22
N LYS A 173 -11.72 -29.60 -31.43
CA LYS A 173 -12.31 -30.14 -32.66
C LYS A 173 -13.81 -30.27 -32.46
N GLY A 174 -14.57 -29.38 -33.07
CA GLY A 174 -16.03 -29.34 -32.94
C GLY A 174 -16.75 -29.00 -34.23
N SER A 175 -18.05 -29.29 -34.24
CA SER A 175 -18.97 -29.03 -35.34
C SER A 175 -20.30 -28.53 -34.76
N VAL A 176 -21.26 -28.23 -35.63
CA VAL A 176 -22.59 -27.78 -35.27
C VAL A 176 -23.35 -28.93 -34.59
N VAL A 177 -23.70 -28.72 -33.32
CA VAL A 177 -24.45 -29.69 -32.50
C VAL A 177 -25.96 -29.41 -32.47
N ALA A 178 -26.39 -28.26 -32.97
CA ALA A 178 -27.79 -27.96 -33.27
C ALA A 178 -28.19 -28.44 -34.68
N GLU A 179 -29.49 -28.45 -35.01
CA GLU A 179 -29.93 -28.74 -36.39
C GLU A 179 -29.34 -27.74 -37.39
N PHE A 180 -29.21 -26.48 -36.97
CA PHE A 180 -28.50 -25.44 -37.69
C PHE A 180 -27.86 -24.43 -36.73
N CYS A 181 -26.76 -23.81 -37.16
CA CYS A 181 -26.08 -22.74 -36.43
C CYS A 181 -25.86 -21.53 -37.35
N LYS A 182 -26.20 -20.32 -36.89
CA LYS A 182 -26.03 -19.10 -37.67
C LYS A 182 -24.74 -18.40 -37.28
N ILE A 183 -23.70 -18.56 -38.10
CA ILE A 183 -22.37 -17.99 -37.87
C ILE A 183 -22.09 -16.94 -38.95
N ALA A 184 -21.76 -15.71 -38.56
CA ALA A 184 -21.46 -14.60 -39.48
C ALA A 184 -22.52 -14.37 -40.59
N LYS A 185 -23.81 -14.56 -40.26
CA LYS A 185 -24.98 -14.47 -41.17
C LYS A 185 -25.13 -15.63 -42.18
N ALA A 186 -24.27 -16.64 -42.16
CA ALA A 186 -24.48 -17.91 -42.86
C ALA A 186 -25.08 -18.97 -41.91
N CYS A 187 -25.84 -19.92 -42.45
CA CYS A 187 -26.38 -21.05 -41.70
C CYS A 187 -25.56 -22.31 -42.03
N TYR A 188 -25.13 -23.02 -41.00
CA TYR A 188 -24.41 -24.29 -41.06
C TYR A 188 -25.30 -25.39 -40.49
N LEU A 189 -25.32 -26.56 -41.11
CA LEU A 189 -26.10 -27.71 -40.64
C LEU A 189 -25.24 -28.58 -39.73
N SER A 190 -25.90 -29.42 -38.93
CA SER A 190 -25.18 -30.42 -38.15
C SER A 190 -24.35 -31.34 -39.06
N GLY A 191 -23.06 -31.51 -38.73
CA GLY A 191 -22.13 -32.37 -39.45
C GLY A 191 -21.31 -31.70 -40.56
N ASP A 192 -21.49 -30.39 -40.77
CA ASP A 192 -20.56 -29.54 -41.55
C ASP A 192 -19.25 -29.26 -40.78
#